data_AF-A0AAU1TY54-F1
#
_entry.id   AF-A0AAU1TY54-F1
#
_cell.length_a   1.000
_cell.length_b   1.000
_cell.length_c   1.000
_cell.angle_alpha   90.00
_cell.angle_beta   90.00
_cell.angle_gamma   90.00
#
_symmetry.space_group_name_H-M   'P 1'
#
loop_
_entity.id
_entity.type
_entity.pdbx_description
1 polymer ?
#
loop_
_entity_poly.entity_id
_entity_poly.type
_entity_poly.pdbx_seq_one_letter_code
_entity_poly.pdbx_strand_id
1 'polypeptide(L)'
;MSGVQVLDIVLLAGDDVDKWLRRWRTEYLPGAVDRGMVEERLWRAWTGPDTVAVRILWSLPDSGAFFAARAVAGADPRVAAFWAYTDEIAMDRDRHVLEPVAGVHEEVAS
;
A
#
# COMPACT_ATOMS: atom_id res chain seq x y z
N MET A 1 -12.76 10.45 7.55
CA MET A 1 -11.83 9.33 7.71
C MET A 1 -10.99 9.61 8.95
N SER A 2 -11.30 8.98 10.07
CA SER A 2 -10.41 8.94 11.24
C SER A 2 -9.67 7.61 11.20
N GLY A 3 -8.36 7.62 11.47
CA GLY A 3 -7.54 6.40 11.52
C GLY A 3 -6.26 6.51 10.71
N VAL A 4 -5.40 5.48 10.82
CA VAL A 4 -4.12 5.43 10.11
C VAL A 4 -4.35 5.09 8.64
N GLN A 5 -3.69 5.82 7.76
CA GLN A 5 -3.59 5.49 6.35
C GLN A 5 -2.18 4.98 6.04
N VAL A 6 -2.06 3.99 5.15
CA VAL A 6 -0.76 3.52 4.65
C VAL A 6 -0.77 3.64 3.14
N LEU A 7 0.15 4.44 2.59
CA LEU A 7 0.37 4.55 1.16
C LEU A 7 1.60 3.72 0.79
N ASP A 8 1.37 2.59 0.11
CA ASP A 8 2.43 1.82 -0.54
C ASP A 8 2.60 2.30 -1.98
N ILE A 9 3.85 2.51 -2.40
CA ILE A 9 4.22 2.92 -3.75
C ILE A 9 5.22 1.90 -4.28
N VAL A 10 4.92 1.30 -5.44
CA VAL A 10 5.81 0.32 -6.09
C VAL A 10 6.01 0.77 -7.54
N LEU A 11 7.24 1.15 -7.89
CA LEU A 11 7.61 1.55 -9.24
C LEU A 11 8.06 0.32 -10.04
N LEU A 12 7.39 0.05 -11.16
CA LEU A 12 7.61 -1.12 -12.01
C LEU A 12 7.84 -0.71 -13.46
N ALA A 13 8.50 -1.58 -14.22
CA ALA A 13 8.39 -1.56 -15.67
C ALA A 13 6.93 -1.83 -16.08
N GLY A 14 6.45 -1.16 -17.13
CA GLY A 14 5.05 -1.22 -17.57
C GLY A 14 4.55 -2.66 -17.80
N ASP A 15 5.38 -3.50 -18.42
CA ASP A 15 5.07 -4.89 -18.74
C ASP A 15 4.92 -5.80 -17.51
N ASP A 16 5.52 -5.43 -16.38
CA ASP A 16 5.46 -6.22 -15.14
C ASP A 16 4.25 -5.90 -14.25
N VAL A 17 3.60 -4.74 -14.47
CA VAL A 17 2.52 -4.22 -13.61
C VAL A 17 1.39 -5.22 -13.46
N ASP A 18 0.90 -5.79 -14.56
CA ASP A 18 -0.27 -6.67 -14.52
C ASP A 18 0.06 -8.02 -13.88
N LYS A 19 1.28 -8.53 -14.09
CA LYS A 19 1.77 -9.74 -13.43
C LYS A 19 1.89 -9.50 -11.92
N TRP A 20 2.49 -8.39 -11.52
CA TRP A 20 2.63 -8.02 -10.11
C TRP A 20 1.27 -7.82 -9.44
N LEU A 21 0.34 -7.11 -10.09
CA LEU A 21 -1.02 -6.89 -9.56
C LEU A 21 -1.82 -8.18 -9.40
N ARG A 22 -1.70 -9.15 -10.31
CA ARG A 22 -2.32 -10.47 -10.13
C ARG A 22 -1.78 -11.14 -8.87
N ARG A 23 -0.46 -11.18 -8.72
CA ARG A 23 0.20 -11.77 -7.55
C ARG A 23 -0.20 -11.07 -6.26
N TRP A 24 -0.21 -9.74 -6.25
CA TRP A 24 -0.64 -8.94 -5.10
C TRP A 24 -2.08 -9.29 -4.68
N ARG A 25 -3.02 -9.39 -5.63
CA ARG A 25 -4.41 -9.77 -5.35
C ARG A 25 -4.56 -11.19 -4.80
N THR A 26 -3.75 -12.13 -5.30
CA THR A 26 -3.90 -13.55 -4.92
C THR A 26 -3.11 -13.94 -3.68
N GLU A 27 -1.94 -13.35 -3.48
CA GLU A 27 -0.99 -13.79 -2.45
C GLU A 27 -0.87 -12.82 -1.26
N TYR A 28 -1.06 -11.51 -1.48
CA TYR A 28 -0.84 -10.51 -0.43
C TYR A 28 -2.13 -9.95 0.15
N LEU A 29 -3.07 -9.54 -0.72
CA LEU A 29 -4.31 -8.87 -0.32
C LEU A 29 -5.13 -9.67 0.70
N PRO A 30 -5.38 -10.99 0.55
CA PRO A 30 -6.16 -11.75 1.53
C PRO A 30 -5.56 -11.68 2.93
N GLY A 31 -4.24 -11.87 3.05
CA GLY A 31 -3.55 -11.76 4.33
C GLY A 31 -3.55 -10.33 4.89
N ALA A 32 -3.54 -9.30 4.04
CA ALA A 32 -3.67 -7.91 4.50
C ALA A 32 -5.06 -7.64 5.09
N VAL A 33 -6.11 -8.15 4.44
CA VAL A 33 -7.49 -8.07 4.94
C VAL A 33 -7.65 -8.85 6.25
N ASP A 34 -7.07 -10.05 6.36
CA ASP A 34 -7.07 -10.84 7.61
C ASP A 34 -6.39 -10.11 8.78
N ARG A 35 -5.42 -9.23 8.48
CA ARG A 35 -4.75 -8.35 9.46
C ARG A 35 -5.55 -7.07 9.76
N GLY A 36 -6.75 -6.92 9.21
CA GLY A 36 -7.63 -5.77 9.45
C GLY A 36 -7.33 -4.54 8.60
N MET A 37 -6.54 -4.68 7.53
CA MET A 37 -6.30 -3.58 6.58
C MET A 37 -7.43 -3.54 5.54
N VAL A 38 -7.95 -2.35 5.25
CA VAL A 38 -8.92 -2.12 4.16
C VAL A 38 -8.21 -1.49 2.98
N GLU A 39 -8.36 -2.04 1.77
CA GLU A 39 -7.92 -1.38 0.55
C GLU A 39 -8.92 -0.29 0.18
N GLU A 40 -8.52 0.97 0.38
CA GLU A 40 -9.37 2.10 0.05
C GLU A 40 -9.33 2.40 -1.44
N ARG A 41 -8.12 2.40 -2.00
CA ARG A 41 -7.87 2.75 -3.40
C ARG A 41 -6.59 2.11 -3.92
N LEU A 42 -6.64 1.82 -5.21
CA LEU A 42 -5.51 1.35 -6.02
C LEU A 42 -5.41 2.21 -7.28
N TRP A 43 -4.23 2.74 -7.55
CA TRP A 43 -3.96 3.50 -8.76
C TRP A 43 -2.75 2.99 -9.51
N ARG A 44 -2.78 3.18 -10.83
CA ARG A 44 -1.59 3.22 -11.69
C ARG A 44 -1.28 4.68 -11.96
N ALA A 45 -0.02 5.07 -11.83
CA ALA A 45 0.47 6.39 -12.19
C ALA A 45 1.65 6.24 -13.13
N TRP A 46 1.51 6.75 -14.35
CA TRP A 46 2.60 6.78 -15.33
C TRP A 46 3.68 7.75 -14.85
N THR A 47 4.90 7.25 -14.65
CA THR A 47 6.07 8.01 -14.20
C THR A 47 7.09 8.23 -15.32
N GLY A 48 6.85 7.60 -16.48
CA GLY A 48 7.64 7.71 -17.70
C GLY A 48 6.96 6.93 -18.84
N PRO A 49 7.60 6.83 -20.01
CA PRO A 49 7.03 6.10 -21.16
C PRO A 49 6.83 4.60 -20.86
N ASP A 50 7.77 4.00 -20.12
CA ASP A 50 7.80 2.55 -19.87
C ASP A 50 7.73 2.19 -18.37
N THR A 51 7.41 3.17 -17.50
CA THR A 51 7.36 2.96 -16.05
C THR A 51 6.04 3.40 -15.45
N VAL A 52 5.57 2.61 -14.48
CA VAL A 52 4.31 2.83 -13.78
C VAL A 52 4.53 2.64 -12.29
N ALA A 53 4.13 3.62 -11.51
CA ALA A 53 3.98 3.47 -10.07
C ALA A 53 2.59 2.91 -9.75
N VAL A 54 2.54 1.76 -9.09
CA VAL A 54 1.32 1.27 -8.45
C VAL A 54 1.25 1.88 -7.06
N ARG A 55 0.13 2.54 -6.75
CA ARG A 55 -0.12 3.19 -5.46
C ARG A 55 -1.30 2.52 -4.77
N ILE A 56 -1.09 2.07 -3.54
CA ILE A 56 -2.11 1.38 -2.75
C ILE A 56 -2.34 2.18 -1.48
N LEU A 57 -3.57 2.65 -1.30
CA LEU A 57 -3.99 3.28 -0.06
C LEU A 57 -4.73 2.26 0.79
N TRP A 58 -4.20 2.03 1.98
CA TRP A 58 -4.82 1.23 3.01
C TRP A 58 -5.35 2.10 4.14
N SER A 59 -6.41 1.67 4.80
CA SER A 59 -6.85 2.24 6.07
C SER A 59 -6.86 1.20 7.19
N LEU A 60 -6.56 1.68 8.40
CA LEU A 60 -6.77 0.98 9.67
C LEU A 60 -7.48 1.92 10.66
N PRO A 61 -8.26 1.38 11.61
CA PRO A 61 -9.04 2.20 12.54
C PRO A 61 -8.22 3.20 13.36
N ASP A 62 -7.02 2.81 13.79
CA ASP A 62 -6.13 3.61 14.65
C ASP A 62 -4.67 3.09 14.61
N SER A 63 -3.80 3.75 15.37
CA SER A 63 -2.38 3.39 15.48
C SER A 63 -2.15 2.04 16.18
N GLY A 64 -3.02 1.64 17.12
CA GLY A 64 -2.96 0.34 17.78
C GLY A 64 -3.20 -0.80 16.79
N ALA A 65 -4.24 -0.67 15.96
CA ALA A 65 -4.54 -1.59 14.88
C ALA A 65 -3.38 -1.67 13.87
N PHE A 66 -2.76 -0.54 13.52
CA PHE A 66 -1.58 -0.53 12.65
C PHE A 66 -0.41 -1.34 13.21
N PHE A 67 -0.04 -1.12 14.48
CA PHE A 67 1.07 -1.86 15.08
C PHE A 67 0.75 -3.34 15.29
N ALA A 68 -0.50 -3.69 15.60
CA ALA A 68 -0.94 -5.08 15.66
C ALA A 68 -0.82 -5.77 14.28
N ALA A 69 -1.34 -5.13 13.22
CA ALA A 69 -1.21 -5.64 11.85
C ALA A 69 0.26 -5.77 11.43
N ARG A 70 1.10 -4.80 11.78
CA ARG A 70 2.56 -4.83 11.52
C ARG A 70 3.24 -5.98 12.24
N ALA A 71 2.90 -6.24 13.50
CA ALA A 71 3.49 -7.34 14.27
C ALA A 71 3.13 -8.70 13.66
N VAL A 72 1.85 -8.91 13.31
CA VAL A 72 1.40 -10.15 12.63
C VAL A 72 2.07 -10.30 11.27
N ALA A 73 2.17 -9.22 10.49
CA ALA A 73 2.85 -9.23 9.20
C ALA A 73 4.34 -9.59 9.32
N GLY A 74 5.02 -9.08 10.36
CA GLY A 74 6.43 -9.39 10.63
C GLY A 74 6.71 -10.84 11.00
N ALA A 75 5.69 -11.56 11.51
CA ALA A 75 5.78 -12.98 11.84
C ALA A 75 5.32 -13.91 10.70
N ASP A 76 4.71 -13.38 9.62
CA ASP A 76 4.21 -14.17 8.49
C ASP A 76 5.26 -14.28 7.38
N PRO A 77 5.88 -15.44 7.15
CA PRO A 77 6.90 -15.60 6.12
C PRO A 77 6.37 -15.36 4.69
N ARG A 78 5.06 -15.49 4.47
CA ARG A 78 4.44 -15.21 3.16
C ARG A 78 4.48 -13.72 2.83
N VAL A 79 4.35 -12.85 3.84
CA VAL A 79 4.51 -11.40 3.68
C VAL A 79 5.94 -11.08 3.26
N ALA A 80 6.93 -11.66 3.96
CA ALA A 80 8.34 -11.48 3.63
C ALA A 80 8.65 -11.96 2.21
N ALA A 81 8.14 -13.13 1.81
CA ALA A 81 8.36 -13.69 0.47
C ALA A 81 7.73 -12.82 -0.64
N PHE A 82 6.53 -12.29 -0.42
CA PHE A 82 5.88 -11.39 -1.40
C PHE A 82 6.69 -10.11 -1.62
N TRP A 83 7.15 -9.48 -0.54
CA TRP A 83 7.93 -8.25 -0.64
C TRP A 83 9.34 -8.50 -1.18
N ALA A 84 9.98 -9.62 -0.84
CA ALA A 84 11.27 -10.00 -1.43
C ALA A 84 11.17 -10.15 -2.96
N TYR A 85 10.15 -10.84 -3.47
CA TYR A 85 9.88 -10.89 -4.90
C TYR A 85 9.61 -9.50 -5.50
N THR A 86 8.89 -8.65 -4.78
CA THR A 86 8.63 -7.29 -5.26
C THR A 86 9.93 -6.51 -5.39
N ASP A 87 10.84 -6.63 -4.42
CA ASP A 87 12.14 -5.95 -4.43
C ASP A 87 13.07 -6.46 -5.57
N GLU A 88 12.83 -7.67 -6.10
CA GLU A 88 13.57 -8.19 -7.27
C GLU A 88 13.13 -7.55 -8.60
N ILE A 89 11.86 -7.13 -8.72
CA ILE A 89 11.29 -6.63 -9.98
C ILE A 89 10.95 -5.14 -9.96
N ALA A 90 10.82 -4.55 -8.78
CA ALA A 90 10.55 -3.13 -8.62
C ALA A 90 11.83 -2.33 -8.83
N MET A 91 11.70 -1.22 -9.55
CA MET A 91 12.75 -0.22 -9.68
C MET A 91 12.90 0.59 -8.38
N ASP A 92 11.79 0.80 -7.67
CA ASP A 92 11.75 1.49 -6.38
C ASP A 92 10.50 1.08 -5.59
N ARG A 93 10.56 1.21 -4.26
CA ARG A 93 9.44 0.97 -3.36
C ARG A 93 9.50 1.89 -2.15
N ASP A 94 8.39 2.56 -1.86
CA ASP A 94 8.24 3.42 -0.69
C ASP A 94 6.95 3.09 0.08
N ARG A 95 6.95 3.43 1.37
CA ARG A 95 5.81 3.31 2.27
C ARG A 95 5.71 4.53 3.15
N HIS A 96 4.55 5.19 3.13
CA HIS A 96 4.21 6.23 4.07
C HIS A 96 3.09 5.79 4.99
N VAL A 97 3.22 6.11 6.28
CA VAL A 97 2.17 5.94 7.28
C VAL A 97 1.68 7.34 7.62
N LEU A 98 0.39 7.59 7.41
CA LEU A 98 -0.20 8.92 7.38
C LEU A 98 -1.38 8.97 8.36
N GLU A 99 -1.64 10.16 8.90
CA GLU A 99 -2.85 10.48 9.64
C GLU A 99 -3.61 11.56 8.86
N PRO A 100 -4.91 11.38 8.55
CA PRO A 100 -5.71 12.42 7.93
C PRO A 100 -5.85 13.64 8.85
N VAL A 101 -5.52 14.82 8.33
CA VAL A 101 -5.76 16.09 9.04
C VAL A 101 -7.14 16.61 8.65
N ALA A 102 -8.00 16.86 9.65
CA ALA A 102 -9.31 17.49 9.42
C ALA A 102 -9.18 19.00 9.14
N GLY A 103 -10.20 19.61 8.52
CA GLY A 103 -10.31 21.08 8.40
C GLY A 103 -9.45 21.74 7.31
N VAL A 104 -8.67 20.99 6.52
CA VAL A 104 -7.76 21.56 5.48
C VAL A 104 -8.47 22.42 4.42
N HIS A 105 -9.79 22.26 4.24
CA HIS A 105 -10.59 23.05 3.30
C HIS A 105 -11.48 24.12 3.94
N GLU A 106 -11.49 24.24 5.28
CA GLU A 106 -12.34 25.22 6.00
C GLU A 106 -11.69 26.62 6.06
N GLU A 107 -10.38 26.75 5.85
CA GLU A 107 -9.64 28.02 5.92
C GLU A 107 -9.68 28.88 4.64
N VAL A 108 -10.15 28.36 3.50
CA VAL A 108 -10.14 29.11 2.22
C VAL A 108 -11.43 29.92 1.99
N ALA A 109 -12.37 29.89 2.93
CA ALA A 109 -13.69 30.49 2.81
C ALA A 109 -13.95 31.63 3.83
N SER A 110 -12.90 32.28 4.36
CA SER A 110 -13.04 33.44 5.23
C SER A 110 -12.33 34.68 4.72
#